data_AF-A0A7C7Q6A5-F1
#
_entry.id   AF-A0A7C7Q6A5-F1
#
_cell.length_a   1.000
_cell.length_b   1.000
_cell.length_c   1.000
_cell.angle_alpha   90.00
_cell.angle_beta   90.00
_cell.angle_gamma   90.00
#
_symmetry.space_group_name_H-M   'P 1'
#
loop_
_entity.id
_entity.type
_entity.pdbx_description
1 polymer ?
#
loop_
_entity_poly.entity_id
_entity_poly.type
_entity_poly.pdbx_seq_one_letter_code
_entity_poly.pdbx_strand_id
1 'polypeptide(L)' 'MDLRDFIERWEKEGKLKRVKAQVDWNLELSHVAKLVEEKEGPALL' A
#
# COMPACT_ATOMS: atom_id res chain seq x y z
N MET A 1 -20.45 1.45 -5.13
CA MET A 1 -19.08 1.94 -5.22
C MET A 1 -18.73 2.60 -3.90
N ASP A 2 -18.17 1.81 -2.99
CA ASP A 2 -17.65 2.24 -1.70
C ASP A 2 -16.11 2.24 -1.71
N LEU A 3 -15.50 2.44 -0.54
CA LEU A 3 -14.04 2.45 -0.42
C LEU A 3 -13.42 1.08 -0.70
N ARG A 4 -14.10 -0.02 -0.38
CA ARG A 4 -13.60 -1.38 -0.63
C ARG A 4 -13.61 -1.67 -2.12
N ASP A 5 -14.66 -1.26 -2.83
CA ASP A 5 -14.73 -1.33 -4.28
C ASP A 5 -13.57 -0.56 -4.95
N PHE A 6 -13.19 0.60 -4.39
CA PHE A 6 -12.07 1.40 -4.87
C PHE A 6 -10.71 0.70 -4.68
N ILE A 7 -10.48 0.13 -3.50
CA ILE A 7 -9.25 -0.62 -3.18
C ILE A 7 -9.10 -1.82 -4.11
N GLU A 8 -10.17 -2.60 -4.32
CA GLU A 8 -10.15 -3.76 -5.21
C GLU A 8 -9.85 -3.38 -6.66
N ARG A 9 -10.39 -2.25 -7.13
CA ARG A 9 -10.09 -1.74 -8.47
C ARG A 9 -8.61 -1.42 -8.63
N TRP A 10 -8.00 -0.74 -7.67
CA TRP A 10 -6.59 -0.36 -7.72
C TRP A 10 -5.65 -1.55 -7.58
N GLU A 11 -6.05 -2.58 -6.82
CA GLU A 11 -5.34 -3.86 -6.77
C GLU A 11 -5.31 -4.55 -8.15
N LYS A 12 -6.45 -4.57 -8.87
CA LYS A 12 -6.52 -5.10 -10.24
C LYS A 12 -5.71 -4.29 -11.25
N GLU A 13 -5.62 -2.97 -11.08
CA GLU A 13 -4.84 -2.07 -11.93
C GLU A 13 -3.33 -2.07 -11.57
N GLY A 14 -2.90 -2.85 -10.56
CA GLY A 14 -1.51 -2.93 -10.12
C GLY A 14 -1.01 -1.69 -9.38
N LYS A 15 -1.91 -0.79 -8.99
CA LYS A 15 -1.63 0.45 -8.24
C LYS A 15 -1.62 0.25 -6.73
N LEU A 16 -2.05 -0.91 -6.25
CA LEU A 16 -2.03 -1.31 -4.85
C LEU A 16 -1.27 -2.64 -4.70
N LYS A 17 -0.41 -2.74 -3.70
CA LYS A 17 0.31 -3.96 -3.32
C LYS A 17 0.00 -4.33 -1.87
N ARG A 18 -0.51 -5.55 -1.66
CA ARG A 18 -0.72 -6.10 -0.31
C ARG A 18 0.55 -6.67 0.30
N VAL A 19 0.90 -6.22 1.49
CA VAL A 19 2.02 -6.73 2.29
C VAL A 19 1.46 -7.71 3.32
N LYS A 20 1.73 -9.00 3.12
CA LYS A 20 1.29 -10.07 4.05
C LYS A 20 2.26 -10.31 5.21
N ALA A 21 3.45 -9.72 5.14
CA ALA A 21 4.41 -9.77 6.24
C ALA A 21 3.94 -8.90 7.40
N GLN A 22 4.29 -9.27 8.62
CA GLN A 22 4.08 -8.40 9.77
C GLN A 22 4.95 -7.15 9.63
N VAL A 23 4.36 -5.99 9.89
CA VAL A 23 5.04 -4.69 9.86
C VAL A 23 4.77 -4.01 11.19
N ASP A 24 5.81 -3.47 11.83
CA ASP A 24 5.68 -2.69 13.05
C ASP A 24 5.01 -1.34 12.76
N TRP A 25 4.02 -1.00 13.57
CA TRP A 25 3.31 0.27 13.47
C TRP A 25 4.18 1.45 13.94
N ASN A 26 5.16 1.20 14.81
CA ASN A 26 6.06 2.20 15.33
C ASN A 26 7.23 2.41 14.35
N LEU A 27 7.10 3.46 13.54
CA LEU A 27 8.10 3.96 12.57
C LEU A 27 8.42 3.04 11.38
N GLU A 28 8.34 1.71 11.49
CA GLU A 28 8.60 0.82 10.35
C GLU A 28 7.57 1.03 9.24
N LEU A 29 6.27 1.05 9.57
CA LEU A 29 5.20 1.26 8.60
C LEU A 29 5.37 2.56 7.80
N SER A 30 5.68 3.67 8.48
CA SER A 30 5.89 4.96 7.80
C SER A 30 7.18 4.98 6.99
N HIS A 31 8.25 4.34 7.46
CA HIS A 31 9.50 4.23 6.73
C HIS A 31 9.33 3.49 5.41
N VAL A 32 8.65 2.34 5.44
CA VAL A 32 8.39 1.53 4.25
C VAL A 32 7.49 2.30 3.27
N ALA A 33 6.45 2.96 3.76
CA ALA A 33 5.59 3.81 2.94
C ALA A 33 6.39 4.94 2.27
N LYS A 34 7.31 5.58 3.00
CA LYS A 34 8.14 6.66 2.47
C LYS A 34 9.05 6.20 1.33
N LEU A 35 9.72 5.07 1.50
CA LEU A 35 10.61 4.51 0.47
C LEU A 35 9.86 4.12 -0.81
N VAL A 36 8.60 3.72 -0.71
CA VAL A 36 7.78 3.39 -1.87
C VAL A 36 7.26 4.65 -2.55
N GLU A 37 6.85 5.66 -1.78
CA GLU A 37 6.46 6.99 -2.29
C GLU A 37 7.61 7.64 -3.10
N GLU A 38 8.83 7.64 -2.56
CA GLU A 38 10.02 8.22 -3.22
C GLU A 38 10.38 7.54 -4.54
N LYS A 39 9.92 6.29 -4.73
CA LYS A 39 10.12 5.52 -5.97
C LYS A 39 8.91 5.57 -6.89
N GLU A 40 7.92 6.41 -6.59
CA GLU A 40 6.63 6.49 -7.29
C GLU A 40 5.95 5.11 -7.42
N GLY A 41 6.11 4.28 -6.37
CA GLY A 41 5.64 2.91 -6.33
C GLY A 41 4.14 2.79 -6.01
N PRO A 42 3.62 1.55 -5.99
CA PRO A 42 2.21 1.30 -5.69
C PRO A 42 1.87 1.60 -4.23
N ALA A 43 0.63 1.94 -3.95
CA ALA A 43 0.14 2.07 -2.59
C ALA A 43 0.24 0.74 -1.83
N LEU A 44 0.52 0.80 -0.53
CA LEU A 44 0.68 -0.38 0.32
C LEU A 44 -0.58 -0.61 1.16
N LEU A 45 -0.99 -1.88 1.29
CA LEU A 45 -2.07 -2.34 2.16
C LEU A 45 -1.63 -3.52 3.02
#